data_AF-K1T6F0-F1
#
_entry.id   AF-K1T6F0-F1
#
_cell.length_a   1.000
_cell.length_b   1.000
_cell.length_c   1.000
_cell.angle_alpha   90.00
_cell.angle_beta   90.00
_cell.angle_gamma   90.00
#
_symmetry.space_group_name_H-M   'P 1'
#
loop_
_entity.id
_entity.type
_entity.pdbx_description
1 polymer ?
#
loop_
_entity_poly.entity_id
_entity_poly.type
_entity_poly.pdbx_seq_one_letter_code
_entity_poly.pdbx_strand_id
1 'polypeptide(L)'
;MKIICIGRNYRAHAEELHHATGLAEEGAEPIWFLKPDTAMLRNNDPFYIPRFSQEVHYECELIVRINRVGKAISERFAHRYYDEVGVGIDFTARDLQRQAIAEGLPWERAKAF
;
A
#
# COMPACT_ATOMS: atom_id res chain seq x y z
N MET A 1 0.40 2.35 15.92
CA MET A 1 0.41 3.21 14.71
C MET A 1 -0.40 2.50 13.62
N LYS A 2 -0.97 3.20 12.63
CA LYS A 2 -1.55 2.57 11.43
C LYS A 2 -0.94 3.21 10.19
N ILE A 3 -0.72 2.41 9.16
CA ILE A 3 -0.25 2.87 7.85
C ILE A 3 -1.41 2.66 6.88
N ILE A 4 -1.86 3.75 6.25
CA ILE A 4 -2.95 3.73 5.28
C ILE A 4 -2.32 3.88 3.90
N CYS A 5 -2.61 2.94 3.01
CA CYS A 5 -1.99 2.84 1.70
C CYS A 5 -3.05 3.04 0.61
N ILE A 6 -2.62 3.62 -0.51
CA ILE A 6 -3.47 3.87 -1.69
C ILE A 6 -2.94 3.04 -2.85
N GLY A 7 -3.75 2.10 -3.34
CA GLY A 7 -3.44 1.34 -4.55
C GLY A 7 -3.84 2.10 -5.82
N ARG A 8 -3.13 1.83 -6.92
CA ARG A 8 -3.42 2.36 -8.27
C ARG A 8 -3.38 3.89 -8.38
N ASN A 9 -2.47 4.53 -7.63
CA ASN A 9 -2.29 5.98 -7.67
C ASN A 9 -1.35 6.47 -8.79
N TYR A 10 -0.83 5.56 -9.61
CA TYR A 10 -0.01 5.85 -10.80
C TYR A 10 -0.58 5.09 -12.00
N ARG A 11 -0.88 5.81 -13.10
CA ARG A 11 -1.54 5.26 -14.29
C ARG A 11 -0.82 4.04 -14.86
N ALA A 12 0.49 4.16 -15.10
CA ALA A 12 1.29 3.07 -15.66
C ALA A 12 1.28 1.80 -14.78
N HIS A 13 1.27 1.97 -13.45
CA HIS A 13 1.19 0.82 -12.54
C HIS A 13 -0.23 0.22 -12.49
N ALA A 14 -1.28 1.03 -12.66
CA ALA A 14 -2.64 0.53 -12.76
C ALA A 14 -2.85 -0.33 -14.02
N GLU A 15 -2.31 0.10 -15.16
CA GLU A 15 -2.29 -0.65 -16.42
C GLU A 15 -1.52 -1.99 -16.28
N GLU A 16 -0.33 -1.97 -15.66
CA GLU A 16 0.44 -3.17 -15.36
C GLU A 16 -0.37 -4.19 -14.53
N LEU A 17 -1.02 -3.73 -13.47
CA LEU A 17 -1.82 -4.57 -12.59
C LEU A 17 -3.06 -5.12 -13.30
N HIS A 18 -3.70 -4.32 -14.16
CA HIS A 18 -4.82 -4.74 -14.99
C HIS A 18 -4.41 -5.89 -15.91
N HIS A 19 -3.31 -5.75 -16.64
CA HIS A 19 -2.80 -6.82 -17.50
C HIS A 19 -2.52 -8.12 -16.73
N ALA A 20 -2.05 -8.01 -15.47
CA ALA A 20 -1.72 -9.16 -14.65
C ALA A 20 -2.92 -9.84 -13.97
N THR A 21 -4.04 -9.12 -13.75
CA THR A 21 -5.12 -9.58 -12.86
C THR A 21 -6.54 -9.39 -13.38
N GLY A 22 -6.72 -8.61 -14.44
CA GLY A 22 -8.04 -8.17 -14.90
C GLY A 22 -8.72 -7.15 -13.96
N LEU A 23 -8.06 -6.71 -12.89
CA LEU A 23 -8.56 -5.64 -12.03
C LEU A 23 -8.72 -4.37 -12.89
N ALA A 24 -9.86 -3.68 -12.79
CA ALA A 24 -10.13 -2.48 -13.59
C ALA A 24 -8.95 -1.47 -13.50
N GLU A 25 -8.60 -0.80 -14.60
CA GLU A 25 -7.51 0.19 -14.62
C GLU A 25 -7.89 1.49 -13.93
N GLU A 26 -9.14 1.91 -14.07
CA GLU A 26 -9.70 3.11 -13.46
C GLU A 26 -10.87 2.77 -12.53
N GLY A 27 -11.13 3.66 -11.57
CA GLY A 27 -12.20 3.54 -10.59
C GLY A 27 -12.55 4.92 -10.09
N ALA A 28 -13.82 5.13 -9.71
CA ALA A 28 -14.27 6.42 -9.20
C ALA A 28 -13.60 6.77 -7.86
N GLU A 29 -13.17 5.77 -7.10
CA GLU A 29 -12.57 5.90 -5.77
C GLU A 29 -11.24 5.14 -5.70
N PRO A 30 -10.27 5.62 -4.90
CA PRO A 30 -9.00 4.93 -4.69
C PRO A 30 -9.18 3.59 -3.98
N ILE A 31 -8.26 2.65 -4.23
CA ILE A 31 -8.18 1.41 -3.44
C ILE A 31 -7.47 1.70 -2.13
N TRP A 32 -8.10 1.35 -1.02
CA TRP A 32 -7.55 1.51 0.32
C TRP A 32 -7.17 0.16 0.91
N PHE A 33 -6.01 0.10 1.54
CA PHE A 33 -5.61 -1.01 2.39
C PHE A 33 -4.75 -0.51 3.55
N LEU A 34 -4.53 -1.39 4.53
CA LEU A 34 -3.80 -1.06 5.75
C LEU A 34 -2.58 -1.96 5.90
N LYS A 35 -1.49 -1.37 6.43
CA LYS A 35 -0.41 -2.14 7.04
C LYS A 35 -0.37 -1.90 8.55
N PRO A 36 -0.18 -2.96 9.36
CA PRO A 36 -0.01 -2.84 10.80
C PRO A 36 1.35 -2.22 11.12
N ASP A 37 1.50 -1.77 12.36
CA ASP A 37 2.77 -1.26 12.89
C ASP A 37 3.91 -2.31 12.86
N THR A 38 3.55 -3.60 12.82
CA THR A 38 4.50 -4.72 12.73
C THR A 38 5.09 -4.93 11.35
N ALA A 39 4.48 -4.38 10.29
CA ALA A 39 5.01 -4.43 8.92
C ALA A 39 6.14 -3.39 8.70
N MET A 40 6.33 -2.47 9.66
CA MET A 40 7.40 -1.48 9.60
C MET A 40 8.72 -2.10 10.05
N LEU A 41 9.69 -2.12 9.14
CA LEU A 41 11.07 -2.45 9.45
C LEU A 41 11.66 -1.37 10.37
N ARG A 42 12.27 -1.77 11.48
CA ARG A 42 12.83 -0.84 12.48
C ARG A 42 14.34 -0.94 12.49
N ASN A 43 15.00 0.14 12.92
CA ASN A 43 16.44 0.15 13.23
C ASN A 43 17.37 -0.34 12.09
N ASN A 44 16.94 -0.26 10.83
CA ASN A 44 17.62 -0.88 9.69
C ASN A 44 17.89 -2.39 9.88
N ASP A 45 17.00 -3.07 10.61
CA ASP A 45 17.02 -4.53 10.70
C ASP A 45 16.93 -5.16 9.30
N PRO A 46 17.46 -6.36 9.08
CA PRO A 46 17.33 -7.03 7.80
C PRO A 46 15.85 -7.30 7.45
N PHE A 47 15.48 -7.07 6.20
CA PHE A 47 14.19 -7.51 5.66
C PHE A 47 14.27 -8.98 5.22
N TYR A 48 13.34 -9.81 5.68
CA TYR A 48 13.30 -11.23 5.36
C TYR A 48 12.17 -11.52 4.37
N ILE A 49 12.51 -12.17 3.26
CA ILE A 49 11.50 -12.66 2.32
C ILE A 49 10.64 -13.73 3.02
N PRO A 50 9.32 -13.55 3.13
CA PRO A 50 8.46 -14.51 3.80
C PRO A 50 8.41 -15.84 3.06
N ARG A 51 8.53 -16.95 3.81
CA ARG A 51 8.49 -18.32 3.25
C ARG A 51 7.16 -18.70 2.60
N PHE A 52 6.10 -17.96 2.87
CA PHE A 52 4.76 -18.22 2.34
C PHE A 52 4.54 -17.65 0.93
N SER A 53 5.49 -16.88 0.40
CA SER A 53 5.42 -16.28 -0.95
C SER A 53 6.59 -16.77 -1.79
N GLN A 54 6.34 -16.94 -3.09
CA GLN A 54 7.34 -17.26 -4.09
C GLN A 54 7.75 -16.04 -4.92
N GLU A 55 7.05 -14.92 -4.77
CA GLU A 55 7.24 -13.70 -5.58
C GLU A 55 6.98 -12.46 -4.73
N VAL A 56 8.05 -11.78 -4.31
CA VAL A 56 7.98 -10.54 -3.54
C VAL A 56 8.47 -9.37 -4.37
N HIS A 57 7.61 -8.37 -4.53
CA HIS A 57 7.90 -7.12 -5.22
C HIS A 57 8.16 -5.99 -4.22
N TYR A 58 8.92 -5.00 -4.66
CA TYR A 58 9.10 -3.73 -3.98
C TYR A 58 8.35 -2.64 -4.76
N GLU A 59 7.58 -1.80 -4.07
CA GLU A 59 6.90 -0.64 -4.63
C GLU A 59 7.39 0.61 -3.90
N CYS A 60 8.08 1.51 -4.60
CA CYS A 60 8.60 2.75 -4.02
C CYS A 60 7.49 3.80 -3.94
N GLU A 61 7.21 4.29 -2.74
CA GLU A 61 6.07 5.17 -2.49
C GLU A 61 6.48 6.40 -1.66
N LEU A 62 5.75 7.51 -1.88
CA LEU A 62 5.82 8.67 -1.00
C LEU A 62 5.07 8.38 0.29
N ILE A 63 5.71 8.64 1.43
CA ILE A 63 5.12 8.48 2.75
C ILE A 63 4.83 9.84 3.34
N VAL A 64 3.60 10.07 3.79
CA VAL A 64 3.18 11.31 4.44
C VAL A 64 2.91 11.03 5.91
N ARG A 65 3.67 11.68 6.81
CA ARG A 65 3.48 11.49 8.26
C ARG A 65 2.35 12.37 8.77
N ILE A 66 1.20 11.76 9.04
CA ILE A 66 0.05 12.47 9.63
C ILE A 66 0.37 12.83 11.09
N ASN A 67 0.41 14.13 11.40
CA ASN A 67 0.83 14.65 12.70
C ASN A 67 -0.32 15.18 13.56
N ARG A 68 -1.57 15.13 13.08
CA ARG A 68 -2.77 15.63 13.76
C ARG A 68 -3.94 14.69 13.59
N VAL A 69 -4.78 14.59 14.62
CA VAL A 69 -6.07 13.89 14.52
C VAL A 69 -7.04 14.74 13.71
N GLY A 70 -7.71 14.14 12.74
CA GLY A 70 -8.76 14.80 11.98
C GLY A 70 -9.84 13.84 11.51
N LYS A 71 -11.04 14.39 11.27
CA LYS A 71 -12.22 13.68 10.77
C LYS A 71 -12.92 14.61 9.79
N ALA A 72 -13.29 14.10 8.61
CA ALA A 72 -13.94 14.89 7.55
C ALA A 72 -13.17 16.20 7.25
N ILE A 73 -11.86 16.09 7.05
CA ILE A 73 -10.98 17.24 6.79
C ILE A 73 -11.30 17.77 5.38
N SER A 74 -11.64 19.04 5.28
CA SER A 74 -11.79 19.70 3.97
C SER A 74 -10.43 19.78 3.25
N GLU A 75 -10.41 19.53 1.95
CA GLU A 75 -9.21 19.50 1.10
C GLU A 75 -8.30 20.73 1.31
N ARG A 76 -8.87 21.94 1.36
CA ARG A 76 -8.12 23.19 1.59
C ARG A 76 -7.30 23.20 2.89
N PHE A 77 -7.57 22.29 3.82
CA PHE A 77 -6.90 22.16 5.09
C PHE A 77 -5.97 20.94 5.19
N ALA A 78 -5.96 20.04 4.21
CA ALA A 78 -5.19 18.79 4.23
C ALA A 78 -3.69 19.02 4.45
N HIS A 79 -3.12 20.05 3.81
CA HIS A 79 -1.71 20.44 3.97
C HIS A 79 -1.29 20.76 5.41
N ARG A 80 -2.24 20.98 6.33
CA ARG A 80 -1.97 21.29 7.73
C ARG A 80 -1.86 20.04 8.62
N TYR A 81 -2.09 18.85 8.07
CA TYR A 81 -2.16 17.57 8.82
C TYR A 81 -0.91 16.69 8.64
N TYR A 82 0.12 17.18 7.95
CA TYR A 82 1.44 16.56 7.88
C TYR A 82 2.51 17.66 7.91
N ASP A 83 3.70 17.29 8.34
CA ASP A 83 4.90 18.14 8.38
C ASP A 83 6.13 17.44 7.79
N GLU A 84 6.05 16.13 7.56
CA GLU A 84 7.12 15.33 7.00
C GLU A 84 6.62 14.48 5.84
N VAL A 85 7.49 14.38 4.83
CA VAL A 85 7.35 13.49 3.69
C VAL A 85 8.63 12.67 3.59
N GLY A 86 8.49 11.38 3.35
CA GLY A 86 9.60 10.46 3.15
C GLY A 86 9.36 9.52 1.98
N VAL A 87 10.23 8.53 1.86
CA VAL A 87 10.12 7.44 0.90
C VAL A 87 10.03 6.13 1.67
N GLY A 88 9.15 5.25 1.21
CA GLY A 88 8.96 3.92 1.78
C GLY A 88 8.87 2.87 0.68
N ILE A 89 9.05 1.61 1.08
CA ILE A 89 8.86 0.47 0.20
C ILE A 89 7.63 -0.30 0.67
N ASP A 90 6.61 -0.36 -0.18
CA ASP A 90 5.46 -1.25 -0.01
C ASP A 90 5.83 -2.63 -0.58
N PHE A 91 6.40 -3.48 0.28
CA PHE A 91 6.64 -4.87 -0.08
C PHE A 91 5.32 -5.62 -0.25
N THR A 92 5.26 -6.40 -1.33
CA THR A 92 4.05 -7.12 -1.74
C THR A 92 4.40 -8.54 -2.12
N ALA A 93 3.75 -9.52 -1.49
CA ALA A 93 3.74 -10.90 -1.96
C ALA A 93 2.80 -10.97 -3.16
N ARG A 94 3.37 -10.78 -4.34
CA ARG A 94 2.63 -10.47 -5.57
C ARG A 94 1.81 -11.68 -6.03
N ASP A 95 2.35 -12.87 -5.87
CA ASP A 95 1.64 -14.14 -6.05
C ASP A 95 0.33 -14.19 -5.25
N LEU A 96 0.40 -13.89 -3.95
CA LEU A 96 -0.76 -13.88 -3.07
C LEU A 96 -1.72 -12.73 -3.37
N GLN A 97 -1.23 -11.57 -3.82
CA GLN A 97 -2.10 -10.46 -4.19
C GLN A 97 -2.94 -10.82 -5.43
N ARG A 98 -2.33 -11.42 -6.45
CA ARG A 98 -3.07 -11.86 -7.65
C ARG A 98 -4.13 -12.89 -7.29
N GLN A 99 -3.80 -13.84 -6.41
CA GLN A 99 -4.77 -14.79 -5.88
C GLN A 99 -5.92 -14.08 -5.15
N ALA A 100 -5.60 -13.14 -4.26
CA ALA A 100 -6.61 -12.42 -3.50
C ALA A 100 -7.55 -11.61 -4.40
N ILE A 101 -7.02 -10.97 -5.46
CA ILE A 101 -7.83 -10.25 -6.45
C ILE A 101 -8.77 -11.22 -7.19
N ALA A 102 -8.26 -12.36 -7.67
CA ALA A 102 -9.04 -13.35 -8.41
C ALA A 102 -10.18 -13.95 -7.57
N GLU A 103 -9.94 -14.17 -6.27
CA GLU A 103 -10.91 -14.78 -5.35
C GLU A 103 -11.79 -13.75 -4.62
N GLY A 104 -11.55 -12.45 -4.80
CA GLY A 104 -12.24 -11.38 -4.06
C GLY A 104 -11.93 -11.37 -2.56
N LEU A 105 -10.74 -11.83 -2.18
CA LEU A 105 -10.26 -11.92 -0.80
C LEU A 105 -9.52 -10.65 -0.36
N PRO A 106 -9.39 -10.42 0.96
CA PRO A 106 -8.71 -9.25 1.47
C PRO A 106 -7.17 -9.39 1.35
N TRP A 107 -6.47 -8.26 1.30
CA TRP A 107 -5.07 -8.19 0.83
C TRP A 107 -4.03 -8.35 1.95
N GLU A 108 -4.41 -8.54 3.21
CA GLU A 108 -3.49 -8.52 4.36
C GLU A 108 -2.39 -9.58 4.24
N ARG A 109 -2.71 -10.78 3.75
CA ARG A 109 -1.69 -11.83 3.51
C ARG A 109 -0.63 -11.39 2.50
N ALA A 110 -0.99 -10.52 1.56
CA ALA A 110 -0.12 -10.04 0.50
C ALA A 110 0.56 -8.71 0.82
N LYS A 111 0.00 -7.89 1.72
CA LYS A 111 0.43 -6.51 1.99
C LYS A 111 0.83 -6.24 3.44
N ALA A 112 0.39 -7.02 4.43
CA ALA A 112 0.50 -6.65 5.85
C ALA A 112 1.59 -7.39 6.63
N PHE A 113 2.52 -8.07 5.94
CA PHE A 113 3.63 -8.80 6.55
C PHE A 113 4.84 -7.91 6.84
#